data_AF-A0A1X0ULT0-F1
#
_entry.id   AF-A0A1X0ULT0-F1
#
_cell.length_a   1.000
_cell.length_b   1.000
_cell.length_c   1.000
_cell.angle_alpha   90.00
_cell.angle_beta   90.00
_cell.angle_gamma   90.00
#
_symmetry.space_group_name_H-M   'P 1'
#
loop_
_entity.id
_entity.type
_entity.pdbx_description
1 polymer ?
#
loop_
_entity_poly.entity_id
_entity_poly.type
_entity_poly.pdbx_seq_one_letter_code
_entity_poly.pdbx_strand_id
1 'polypeptide(L)' 'MPAFGALSRVELERFFYLDDENRKLIAGRRQDYTRLGFTLQIVTVRQLGMFLADPLGAPPELDDYLTEQLGIEVSSCVEQ' A
#
# COMPACT_ATOMS: atom_id res chain seq x y z
N MET A 1 -14.45 9.39 11.00
CA MET A 1 -13.35 9.30 10.02
C MET A 1 -12.44 8.19 10.50
N PRO A 2 -12.23 7.08 9.77
CA PRO A 2 -11.22 6.13 10.19
C PRO A 2 -9.88 6.79 9.89
N ALA A 3 -9.36 7.55 10.84
CA ALA A 3 -7.95 7.88 10.85
C ALA A 3 -7.26 6.55 11.15
N PHE A 4 -6.44 6.06 10.23
CA PHE A 4 -5.51 5.00 10.59
C PHE A 4 -4.74 5.49 11.82
N GLY A 5 -4.84 4.74 12.93
CA GLY A 5 -3.94 4.94 14.05
C GLY A 5 -2.52 4.54 13.66
N ALA A 6 -1.56 4.75 14.56
CA ALA A 6 -0.22 4.19 14.38
C ALA A 6 -0.33 2.67 14.18
N LEU A 7 -0.02 2.19 12.97
CA LEU A 7 -0.11 0.77 12.64
C LEU A 7 1.16 0.08 13.14
N SER A 8 1.00 -0.89 14.03
CA SER A 8 2.12 -1.73 14.46
C SER A 8 2.53 -2.69 13.35
N ARG A 9 3.79 -3.16 13.40
CA ARG A 9 4.31 -4.17 12.47
C ARG A 9 3.43 -5.42 12.39
N VAL A 10 2.86 -5.85 13.52
CA VAL A 10 1.98 -7.02 13.59
C VAL A 10 0.65 -6.77 12.86
N GLU A 11 0.09 -5.56 12.96
CA GLU A 11 -1.12 -5.19 12.23
C GLU A 11 -0.87 -5.11 10.73
N LEU A 12 0.28 -4.55 10.33
CA LEU A 12 0.72 -4.50 8.93
C LEU A 12 0.84 -5.90 8.32
N GLU A 13 1.52 -6.82 9.01
CA GLU A 13 1.67 -8.20 8.56
C GLU A 13 0.35 -8.97 8.52
N ARG A 14 -0.57 -8.67 9.43
CA ARG A 14 -1.85 -9.37 9.50
C ARG A 14 -2.86 -8.89 8.45
N PHE A 15 -2.85 -7.60 8.13
CA PHE A 15 -3.93 -6.96 7.38
C PHE A 15 -3.49 -6.40 6.02
N PHE A 16 -2.20 -6.11 5.84
CA PHE A 16 -1.67 -5.43 4.66
C PHE A 16 -0.56 -6.23 3.96
N TYR A 17 -0.42 -7.52 4.29
CA TYR A 17 0.49 -8.42 3.58
C TYR A 17 0.00 -8.72 2.16
N LEU A 18 0.90 -8.62 1.18
CA LEU A 18 0.63 -8.90 -0.22
C LEU A 18 0.68 -10.41 -0.49
N ASP A 19 -0.49 -11.03 -0.34
CA ASP A 19 -0.75 -12.39 -0.81
C ASP A 19 -0.54 -12.54 -2.33
N ASP A 20 -0.55 -13.79 -2.80
CA ASP A 20 -0.32 -14.13 -4.21
C ASP A 20 -1.34 -13.49 -5.16
N GLU A 21 -2.58 -13.30 -4.72
CA GLU A 21 -3.64 -12.69 -5.53
C GLU A 21 -3.37 -11.20 -5.74
N ASN A 22 -2.98 -10.50 -4.68
CA ASN A 22 -2.54 -9.11 -4.77
C ASN A 22 -1.33 -9.00 -5.70
N ARG A 23 -0.33 -9.88 -5.56
CA ARG A 23 0.87 -9.87 -6.40
C ARG A 23 0.55 -10.09 -7.89
N LYS A 24 -0.39 -10.98 -8.22
CA LYS A 24 -0.85 -11.18 -9.60
C LYS A 24 -1.50 -9.93 -10.18
N LEU A 25 -2.33 -9.23 -9.39
CA LEU A 25 -2.98 -7.99 -9.82
C LEU A 25 -1.97 -6.87 -10.03
N ILE A 26 -0.94 -6.81 -9.19
CA ILE A 26 0.11 -5.78 -9.25
C ILE A 26 1.10 -6.05 -10.40
N ALA A 27 1.37 -7.31 -10.73
CA ALA A 27 2.29 -7.71 -11.80
C ALA A 27 1.90 -7.15 -13.18
N GLY A 28 0.63 -6.77 -13.39
CA GLY A 28 0.17 -6.11 -14.60
C GLY A 28 0.59 -4.63 -14.74
N ARG A 29 1.23 -4.03 -13.72
CA ARG A 29 1.62 -2.61 -13.72
C ARG A 29 3.11 -2.44 -14.00
N ARG A 30 3.45 -1.55 -14.94
CA ARG A 30 4.83 -1.41 -15.47
C ARG A 30 5.76 -0.53 -14.63
N GLN A 31 5.24 0.45 -13.88
CA GLN A 31 6.05 1.43 -13.17
C GLN A 31 5.82 1.38 -11.65
N ASP A 32 6.87 1.61 -10.88
CA ASP A 32 6.86 1.43 -9.43
C ASP A 32 5.90 2.38 -8.71
N TYR A 33 5.82 3.66 -9.10
CA TYR A 33 4.79 4.56 -8.55
C TYR A 33 3.36 4.07 -8.84
N THR A 34 3.13 3.46 -10.01
CA THR A 34 1.80 2.94 -10.38
C THR A 34 1.52 1.68 -9.57
N ARG A 35 2.52 0.85 -9.35
CA ARG A 35 2.43 -0.37 -8.53
C ARG A 35 2.10 0.00 -7.09
N LEU A 36 2.80 0.96 -6.49
CA LEU A 36 2.57 1.38 -5.11
C LEU A 36 1.17 1.96 -4.92
N GLY A 37 0.79 2.98 -5.71
CA GLY A 37 -0.54 3.59 -5.61
C GLY A 37 -1.69 2.62 -5.88
N PHE A 38 -1.52 1.70 -6.83
CA PHE A 38 -2.50 0.65 -7.11
C PHE A 38 -2.57 -0.38 -5.97
N THR A 39 -1.43 -0.74 -5.39
CA THR A 39 -1.35 -1.66 -4.24
C THR A 39 -2.10 -1.07 -3.06
N LEU A 40 -1.82 0.20 -2.73
CA LEU A 40 -2.48 0.93 -1.65
C LEU A 40 -4.01 0.89 -1.79
N GLN A 41 -4.53 1.12 -3.00
CA GLN A 41 -5.96 1.06 -3.27
C GLN A 41 -6.55 -0.34 -3.06
N ILE A 42 -5.89 -1.38 -3.56
CA ILE A 42 -6.38 -2.77 -3.41
C ILE A 42 -6.39 -3.19 -1.95
N VAL A 43 -5.29 -2.97 -1.22
CA VAL A 43 -5.21 -3.39 0.18
C VAL A 43 -6.20 -2.62 1.04
N THR A 44 -6.41 -1.34 0.76
CA THR A 44 -7.40 -0.53 1.46
C THR A 44 -8.82 -1.03 1.20
N VAL A 45 -9.19 -1.27 -0.06
CA VAL A 45 -10.54 -1.76 -0.38
C VAL A 45 -10.79 -3.14 0.20
N ARG A 46 -9.80 -4.04 0.14
CA ARG A 46 -9.93 -5.39 0.72
C ARG A 46 -10.05 -5.36 2.23
N GLN A 47 -9.30 -4.48 2.89
CA GLN A 47 -9.19 -4.48 4.34
C GLN A 47 -10.21 -3.58 5.04
N LEU A 48 -10.53 -2.43 4.45
CA LEU A 48 -11.50 -1.47 4.99
C LEU A 48 -12.87 -1.53 4.30
N GLY A 49 -12.98 -2.23 3.16
CA GLY A 49 -14.21 -2.28 2.37
C GLY A 49 -14.49 -1.01 1.56
N MET A 50 -13.54 -0.07 1.53
CA MET A 50 -13.71 1.24 0.89
C MET A 50 -12.36 1.81 0.45
N PHE A 51 -12.40 2.74 -0.50
CA PHE A 51 -11.24 3.54 -0.88
C PHE A 51 -10.94 4.62 0.17
N LEU A 52 -9.69 5.06 0.24
CA LEU A 52 -9.36 6.26 0.98
C LEU A 52 -9.98 7.48 0.32
N ALA A 53 -10.49 8.39 1.15
CA ALA A 53 -11.00 9.67 0.67
C ALA A 53 -9.86 10.53 0.06
N ASP A 54 -8.67 10.44 0.67
CA ASP A 54 -7.43 10.96 0.12
C ASP A 54 -6.52 9.78 -0.26
N PRO A 55 -6.19 9.60 -1.56
CA PRO A 55 -5.26 8.55 -2.01
C PRO A 55 -3.86 8.65 -1.39
N LEU A 56 -3.45 9.83 -0.94
CA LEU A 56 -2.18 10.07 -0.24
C LEU A 56 -2.34 10.08 1.28
N GLY A 57 -3.55 9.87 1.80
CA GLY A 57 -3.86 9.87 3.22
C GLY A 57 -3.50 8.56 3.94
N ALA A 58 -2.66 7.71 3.34
CA ALA A 58 -2.18 6.52 4.00
C ALA A 58 -1.09 6.85 5.04
N PRO A 59 -1.01 6.09 6.14
CA PRO A 59 0.08 6.24 7.10
C PRO A 59 1.43 5.95 6.43
N PRO A 60 2.49 6.68 6.81
CA PRO A 60 3.83 6.40 6.31
C PRO A 60 4.27 4.96 6.62
N GLU A 61 3.85 4.39 7.76
CA GLU A 61 4.16 3.01 8.12
C GLU A 61 3.58 1.98 7.14
N LEU A 62 2.41 2.29 6.55
CA LEU A 62 1.80 1.45 5.53
C LEU A 62 2.53 1.60 4.19
N ASP A 63 2.90 2.83 3.83
CA ASP A 63 3.62 3.11 2.58
C ASP A 63 5.00 2.44 2.57
N ASP A 64 5.76 2.59 3.64
CA ASP A 64 7.07 1.95 3.84
C ASP A 64 6.96 0.42 3.75
N TYR A 65 5.95 -0.15 4.41
CA TYR A 65 5.73 -1.59 4.43
C TYR A 65 5.36 -2.16 3.05
N LEU A 66 4.55 -1.44 2.26
CA LEU A 66 4.19 -1.87 0.91
C LEU A 66 5.36 -1.69 -0.06
N THR A 67 6.13 -0.62 0.08
CA THR A 67 7.35 -0.36 -0.68
C THR A 67 8.37 -1.48 -0.46
N GLU A 68 8.58 -1.91 0.79
CA GLU A 68 9.42 -3.06 1.15
C GLU A 68 8.94 -4.35 0.44
N GLN A 69 7.65 -4.65 0.52
CA GLN A 69 7.08 -5.87 -0.07
C GLN A 69 7.08 -5.91 -1.61
N LEU A 70 7.07 -4.73 -2.24
CA LEU A 70 7.13 -4.56 -3.69
C LEU A 70 8.57 -4.56 -4.22
N GLY A 71 9.57 -4.43 -3.33
CA GLY A 71 10.97 -4.31 -3.68
C GLY A 71 11.27 -3.02 -4.44
N ILE A 72 10.52 -1.95 -4.15
CA ILE A 72 10.72 -0.63 -4.77
C ILE A 72 11.79 0.09 -3.95
N GLU A 73 12.87 0.54 -4.60
CA GLU A 73 13.85 1.38 -3.94
C GLU A 73 13.24 2.76 -3.69
N VAL A 74 13.27 3.23 -2.44
CA VAL A 74 12.68 4.50 -1.94
C VAL A 74 13.33 5.76 -2.57
N SER A 75 14.14 5.62 -3.62
CA SER A 75 14.81 6.74 -4.28
C SER A 75 13.92 7.53 -5.26
N SER A 76 12.65 7.16 -5.48
CA SER A 76 11.79 7.87 -6.44
C SER A 76 10.38 8.24 -5.97
N CYS A 77 10.05 8.08 -4.68
CA CYS A 77 8.76 8.52 -4.14
C CYS A 77 8.94 9.80 -3.32
N VAL A 78 9.14 10.92 -4.00
CA VAL A 78 8.76 12.31 -3.65
C VAL A 78 9.59 13.22 -4.55
N GLU A 79 8.98 13.62 -5.67
CA GLU A 79 9.19 14.87 -6.42
C GLU A 79 8.18 14.82 -7.56
N GLN A 80 6.94 15.20 -7.24
CA GLN A 80 6.03 15.99 -8.10
C GLN A 80 4.70 16.24 -7.42
#